data_AF-A0A929QH90-F1
#
_entry.id   AF-A0A929QH90-F1
#
_cell.length_a   1.000
_cell.length_b   1.000
_cell.length_c   1.000
_cell.angle_alpha   90.00
_cell.angle_beta   90.00
_cell.angle_gamma   90.00
#
_symmetry.space_group_name_H-M   'P 1'
#
loop_
_entity.id
_entity.type
_entity.pdbx_description
1 polymer ?
#
loop_
_entity_poly.entity_id
_entity_poly.type
_entity_poly.pdbx_seq_one_letter_code
_entity_poly.pdbx_strand_id
1 'polypeptide(L)'
;MTAKKISIFAAIGSQNLGDELILKNEIKLLRNEFGEKTKFFVFTYDKTDIFFTDKYVKYKEYFPIGIKNRKNIFRNIFNFFSLLNTVRKSDYIVVGGGGIIFDKENQSTRNPLDLWIFRTKIFRFFRKKIYFFRLGIDIREEKNLKKLKKIFKKYYKLAVRDKNSQNILEKIGVKAKVSIDPVFYDDGVRYFKKDFCVKKVKSFDFSYKDLEEFDFYQKIVGVSLRSGYLEPKSNISERLEEGKVREIITFLQKKGAKVVLLPHSFHKTDIKANDFEFLKKFVKDGVEIKQNLQEVYDIYKNKKIDFCIAMRLHSMILSQVYEIEYLG
;
A
#
# COMPACT_ATOMS: atom_id res chain seq x y z
N MET A 1 -2.67 -2.96 -34.12
CA MET A 1 -3.38 -3.69 -33.04
C MET A 1 -4.33 -2.74 -32.32
N THR A 2 -5.55 -3.17 -31.99
CA THR A 2 -6.50 -2.37 -31.21
C THR A 2 -6.03 -2.22 -29.76
N ALA A 3 -6.13 -1.00 -29.22
CA ALA A 3 -5.75 -0.70 -27.84
C ALA A 3 -6.58 -1.53 -26.85
N LYS A 4 -5.91 -2.30 -25.97
CA LYS A 4 -6.57 -3.08 -24.92
C LYS A 4 -7.21 -2.16 -23.88
N LYS A 5 -8.29 -2.65 -23.27
CA LYS A 5 -9.00 -1.99 -22.17
C LYS A 5 -8.89 -2.85 -20.92
N ILE A 6 -8.30 -2.32 -19.86
CA ILE A 6 -8.08 -3.03 -18.61
C ILE A 6 -8.80 -2.29 -17.48
N SER A 7 -9.61 -2.99 -16.68
CA SER A 7 -10.12 -2.45 -15.43
C SER A 7 -9.25 -2.91 -14.26
N ILE A 8 -8.76 -1.98 -13.44
CA ILE A 8 -7.93 -2.27 -12.27
C ILE A 8 -8.76 -2.07 -11.00
N PHE A 9 -8.75 -3.07 -10.13
CA PHE A 9 -9.34 -3.04 -8.80
C PHE A 9 -8.22 -3.16 -7.76
N ALA A 10 -7.81 -2.02 -7.20
CA ALA A 10 -6.74 -1.84 -6.21
C ALA A 10 -7.23 -1.00 -5.01
N ALA A 11 -6.53 -1.00 -3.87
CA ALA A 11 -6.90 -0.20 -2.68
C ALA A 11 -6.43 1.27 -2.80
N ILE A 12 -6.97 1.99 -3.78
CA ILE A 12 -6.54 3.35 -4.17
C ILE A 12 -7.51 4.40 -3.64
N GLY A 13 -7.01 5.61 -3.34
CA GLY A 13 -7.82 6.71 -2.84
C GLY A 13 -8.02 6.72 -1.33
N SER A 14 -7.24 5.94 -0.59
CA SER A 14 -7.21 5.95 0.89
C SER A 14 -6.09 6.84 1.46
N GLN A 15 -5.42 7.62 0.60
CA GLN A 15 -4.24 8.43 0.92
C GLN A 15 -3.10 7.66 1.58
N ASN A 16 -2.74 6.51 1.00
CA ASN A 16 -1.58 5.71 1.41
C ASN A 16 -0.56 5.70 0.27
N LEU A 17 0.65 6.22 0.52
CA LEU A 17 1.67 6.38 -0.51
C LEU A 17 2.03 5.04 -1.17
N GLY A 18 2.08 3.98 -0.37
CA GLY A 18 2.39 2.65 -0.84
C GLY A 18 1.42 2.16 -1.91
N ASP A 19 0.12 2.23 -1.62
CA ASP A 19 -0.92 1.75 -2.54
C ASP A 19 -0.94 2.59 -3.83
N GLU A 20 -0.76 3.92 -3.72
CA GLU A 20 -0.67 4.81 -4.89
C GLU A 20 0.55 4.51 -5.79
N LEU A 21 1.72 4.23 -5.18
CA LEU A 21 2.92 3.85 -5.93
C LEU A 21 2.82 2.46 -6.53
N ILE A 22 2.11 1.54 -5.87
CA ILE A 22 1.83 0.24 -6.44
C ILE A 22 1.02 0.40 -7.73
N LEU A 23 -0.04 1.21 -7.74
CA LEU A 23 -0.84 1.47 -8.94
C LEU A 23 0.00 2.08 -10.06
N LYS A 24 0.78 3.13 -9.76
CA LYS A 24 1.65 3.81 -10.73
C LYS A 24 2.56 2.81 -11.45
N ASN A 25 3.19 1.91 -10.70
CA ASN A 25 4.10 0.91 -11.25
C ASN A 25 3.39 -0.27 -11.91
N GLU A 26 2.24 -0.68 -11.39
CA GLU A 26 1.39 -1.69 -12.00
C GLU A 26 0.94 -1.27 -13.41
N ILE A 27 0.53 -0.02 -13.60
CA ILE A 27 0.16 0.53 -14.92
C ILE A 27 1.34 0.46 -15.88
N LYS A 28 2.55 0.84 -15.44
CA LYS A 28 3.78 0.76 -16.26
C LYS A 28 4.06 -0.68 -16.70
N LEU A 29 3.99 -1.64 -15.77
CA LEU A 29 4.23 -3.06 -16.06
C LEU A 29 3.16 -3.64 -17.00
N LEU A 30 1.89 -3.28 -16.81
CA LEU A 30 0.81 -3.72 -17.69
C LEU A 30 0.90 -3.11 -19.08
N ARG A 31 1.43 -1.88 -19.24
CA ARG A 31 1.74 -1.31 -20.56
C ARG A 31 2.81 -2.09 -21.29
N ASN A 32 3.87 -2.48 -20.59
CA ASN A 32 4.92 -3.31 -21.17
C ASN A 32 4.34 -4.67 -21.63
N GLU A 33 3.37 -5.23 -20.90
CA GLU A 33 2.74 -6.51 -21.25
C GLU A 33 1.66 -6.40 -22.35
N PHE A 34 0.83 -5.35 -22.35
CA PHE A 34 -0.36 -5.24 -23.21
C PHE A 34 -0.29 -4.13 -24.28
N GLY A 35 0.77 -3.32 -24.27
CA GLY A 35 1.07 -2.25 -25.21
C GLY A 35 0.84 -0.84 -24.63
N GLU A 36 1.64 0.13 -25.09
CA GLU A 36 1.67 1.53 -24.62
C GLU A 36 0.31 2.25 -24.71
N LYS A 37 -0.50 1.92 -25.71
CA LYS A 37 -1.83 2.55 -25.92
C LYS A 37 -2.94 1.92 -25.08
N THR A 38 -2.61 1.01 -24.15
CA THR A 38 -3.59 0.35 -23.28
C THR A 38 -4.34 1.38 -22.44
N LYS A 39 -5.67 1.29 -22.45
CA LYS A 39 -6.57 2.15 -21.68
C LYS A 39 -6.92 1.48 -20.36
N PHE A 40 -6.80 2.22 -19.27
CA PHE A 40 -7.05 1.73 -17.92
C PHE A 40 -8.29 2.39 -17.32
N PHE A 41 -9.14 1.59 -16.71
CA PHE A 41 -10.22 2.05 -15.84
C PHE A 41 -9.88 1.67 -14.40
N VAL A 42 -9.45 2.63 -13.59
CA VAL A 42 -8.97 2.38 -12.23
C VAL A 42 -10.10 2.66 -11.25
N PHE A 43 -10.44 1.65 -10.44
CA PHE A 43 -11.42 1.83 -9.36
C PHE A 43 -10.73 2.40 -8.11
N THR A 44 -11.25 3.49 -7.57
CA THR A 44 -10.71 4.25 -6.42
C THR A 44 -11.81 4.58 -5.41
N TYR A 45 -11.43 4.71 -4.12
CA TYR A 45 -12.30 5.14 -3.04
C TYR A 45 -12.50 6.67 -3.03
N ASP A 46 -11.53 7.41 -3.55
CA ASP A 46 -11.59 8.86 -3.71
C ASP A 46 -11.14 9.24 -5.12
N LYS A 47 -12.03 9.87 -5.88
CA LYS A 47 -11.78 10.34 -7.25
C LYS A 47 -11.36 11.82 -7.31
N THR A 48 -11.43 12.51 -6.18
CA THR A 48 -11.11 13.94 -6.07
C THR A 48 -9.67 14.18 -5.69
N ASP A 49 -9.01 13.14 -5.18
CA ASP A 49 -7.67 13.19 -4.65
C ASP A 49 -6.85 12.03 -5.24
N ILE A 50 -6.23 12.30 -6.38
CA ILE A 50 -5.56 11.31 -7.22
C ILE A 50 -4.07 11.62 -7.22
N PHE A 51 -3.26 10.65 -6.80
CA PHE A 51 -1.80 10.79 -6.77
C PHE A 51 -1.15 10.65 -8.15
N PHE A 52 -1.61 9.70 -8.96
CA PHE A 52 -1.06 9.42 -10.29
C PHE A 52 -2.04 9.78 -11.40
N THR A 53 -1.62 10.50 -12.43
CA THR A 53 -2.48 10.81 -13.58
C THR A 53 -1.79 10.48 -14.90
N ASP A 54 -2.59 10.05 -15.87
CA ASP A 54 -2.11 9.70 -17.21
C ASP A 54 -3.27 9.74 -18.23
N LYS A 55 -2.98 10.17 -19.46
CA LYS A 55 -3.97 10.33 -20.55
C LYS A 55 -4.76 9.06 -20.91
N TYR A 56 -4.23 7.88 -20.63
CA TYR A 56 -4.90 6.60 -20.88
C TYR A 56 -5.55 6.00 -19.63
N VAL A 57 -5.53 6.71 -18.50
CA VAL A 57 -6.08 6.26 -17.23
C VAL A 57 -7.35 7.04 -16.94
N LYS A 58 -8.45 6.33 -16.66
CA LYS A 58 -9.71 6.92 -16.24
C LYS A 58 -10.13 6.35 -14.90
N TYR A 59 -10.26 7.23 -13.91
CA TYR A 59 -10.70 6.85 -12.58
C TYR A 59 -12.22 6.64 -12.53
N LYS A 60 -12.60 5.61 -11.78
CA LYS A 60 -13.98 5.19 -11.51
C LYS A 60 -14.12 5.00 -10.02
N GLU A 61 -15.27 5.39 -9.49
CA GLU A 61 -15.52 5.19 -8.07
C GLU A 61 -15.89 3.74 -7.78
N TYR A 62 -15.47 3.24 -6.62
CA TYR A 62 -15.83 1.90 -6.17
C TYR A 62 -17.33 1.71 -5.97
N PHE A 63 -17.79 0.51 -6.30
CA PHE A 63 -19.05 -0.02 -5.82
C PHE A 63 -18.79 -1.21 -4.87
N PRO A 64 -19.50 -1.27 -3.74
CA PRO A 64 -20.25 -0.18 -3.10
C PRO A 64 -19.30 0.81 -2.39
N ILE A 65 -19.78 2.02 -2.09
CA ILE A 65 -19.07 3.03 -1.28
C ILE A 65 -19.98 3.56 -0.16
N GLY A 66 -19.43 3.68 1.05
CA GLY A 66 -20.11 4.32 2.19
C GLY A 66 -21.50 3.77 2.51
N ILE A 67 -21.67 2.44 2.50
CA ILE A 67 -22.98 1.76 2.65
C ILE A 67 -23.75 2.18 3.90
N LYS A 68 -23.05 2.56 4.97
CA LYS A 68 -23.66 3.01 6.24
C LYS A 68 -24.45 4.32 6.10
N ASN A 69 -24.15 5.13 5.09
CA ASN A 69 -24.83 6.41 4.87
C ASN A 69 -25.94 6.27 3.83
N ARG A 70 -27.21 6.43 4.25
CA ARG A 70 -28.39 6.35 3.37
C ARG A 70 -28.36 7.35 2.20
N LYS A 71 -27.64 8.46 2.33
CA LYS A 71 -27.45 9.43 1.23
C LYS A 71 -26.68 8.84 0.04
N ASN A 72 -25.95 7.74 0.24
CA ASN A 72 -25.19 7.07 -0.81
C ASN A 72 -26.02 6.05 -1.62
N ILE A 73 -27.33 5.91 -1.43
CA ILE A 73 -28.14 4.93 -2.19
C ILE A 73 -28.10 5.21 -3.69
N PHE A 74 -28.48 6.42 -4.12
CA PHE A 74 -28.44 6.81 -5.54
C PHE A 74 -27.03 6.77 -6.13
N ARG A 75 -26.03 7.22 -5.35
CA ARG A 75 -24.61 7.13 -5.71
C ARG A 75 -24.18 5.68 -5.95
N ASN A 76 -24.58 4.76 -5.08
CA ASN A 76 -24.28 3.33 -5.23
C ASN A 76 -25.02 2.68 -6.40
N ILE A 77 -26.26 3.08 -6.69
CA ILE A 77 -26.98 2.63 -7.90
C ILE A 77 -26.20 3.05 -9.15
N PHE A 78 -25.82 4.33 -9.24
CA PHE A 78 -25.01 4.83 -10.35
C PHE A 78 -23.65 4.11 -10.45
N ASN A 79 -22.96 3.93 -9.33
CA ASN A 79 -21.68 3.23 -9.29
C ASN A 79 -21.80 1.76 -9.68
N PHE A 80 -22.90 1.10 -9.35
CA PHE A 80 -23.17 -0.27 -9.78
C PHE A 80 -23.30 -0.37 -11.30
N PHE A 81 -24.11 0.49 -11.94
CA PHE A 81 -24.23 0.51 -13.39
C PHE A 81 -22.91 0.94 -14.07
N SER A 82 -22.17 1.87 -13.47
CA SER A 82 -20.82 2.26 -13.91
C SER A 82 -19.86 1.08 -13.87
N LEU A 83 -19.87 0.28 -12.78
CA LEU A 83 -19.10 -0.95 -12.64
C LEU A 83 -19.45 -1.94 -13.75
N LEU A 84 -20.74 -2.26 -13.93
CA LEU A 84 -21.18 -3.22 -14.95
C LEU A 84 -20.78 -2.78 -16.37
N ASN A 85 -21.01 -1.52 -16.73
CA ASN A 85 -20.67 -1.01 -18.06
C ASN A 85 -19.14 -1.02 -18.30
N THR A 86 -18.36 -0.68 -17.27
CA THR A 86 -16.89 -0.64 -17.35
C THR A 86 -16.31 -2.05 -17.48
N VAL A 87 -16.78 -2.99 -16.64
CA VAL A 87 -16.40 -4.41 -16.73
C VAL A 87 -16.75 -4.95 -18.11
N ARG A 88 -17.97 -4.75 -18.59
CA ARG A 88 -18.43 -5.21 -19.91
C ARG A 88 -17.54 -4.72 -21.06
N LYS A 89 -17.05 -3.47 -20.99
CA LYS A 89 -16.19 -2.85 -22.01
C LYS A 89 -14.72 -3.25 -21.92
N SER A 90 -14.29 -3.90 -20.83
CA SER A 90 -12.89 -4.27 -20.61
C SER A 90 -12.56 -5.59 -21.28
N ASP A 91 -11.32 -5.76 -21.73
CA ASP A 91 -10.78 -7.03 -22.22
C ASP A 91 -10.25 -7.88 -21.05
N TYR A 92 -9.60 -7.21 -20.09
CA TYR A 92 -9.04 -7.82 -18.89
C TYR A 92 -9.53 -7.11 -17.62
N ILE A 93 -9.63 -7.88 -16.54
CA ILE A 93 -9.82 -7.35 -15.20
C ILE A 93 -8.57 -7.66 -14.40
N VAL A 94 -7.93 -6.63 -13.88
CA VAL A 94 -6.81 -6.77 -12.97
C VAL A 94 -7.31 -6.54 -11.56
N VAL A 95 -7.11 -7.54 -10.71
CA VAL A 95 -7.33 -7.46 -9.26
C VAL A 95 -5.94 -7.43 -8.67
N GLY A 96 -5.48 -6.25 -8.26
CA GLY A 96 -4.04 -6.05 -8.24
C GLY A 96 -3.56 -4.87 -7.44
N GLY A 97 -2.35 -5.06 -6.93
CA GLY A 97 -1.57 -4.10 -6.18
C GLY A 97 -1.90 -4.03 -4.68
N GLY A 98 -1.05 -4.62 -3.82
CA GLY A 98 -1.15 -4.45 -2.36
C GLY A 98 -1.90 -5.55 -1.61
N GLY A 99 -2.22 -5.27 -0.34
CA GLY A 99 -2.87 -6.21 0.58
C GLY A 99 -4.39 -6.07 0.59
N ILE A 100 -5.08 -6.55 -0.45
CA ILE A 100 -6.52 -6.31 -0.66
C ILE A 100 -7.44 -7.48 -0.29
N ILE A 101 -6.88 -8.65 0.06
CA ILE A 101 -7.64 -9.84 0.45
C ILE A 101 -7.27 -10.24 1.88
N PHE A 102 -8.21 -10.07 2.80
CA PHE A 102 -8.02 -10.36 4.22
C PHE A 102 -9.35 -10.68 4.92
N ASP A 103 -9.28 -11.26 6.12
CA ASP A 103 -10.47 -11.77 6.84
C ASP A 103 -11.48 -10.70 7.25
N LYS A 104 -10.98 -9.57 7.76
CA LYS A 104 -11.81 -8.50 8.34
C LYS A 104 -11.24 -7.14 7.97
N GLU A 105 -12.12 -6.26 7.52
CA GLU A 105 -11.82 -4.85 7.33
C GLU A 105 -12.37 -4.08 8.51
N ASN A 106 -11.53 -3.26 9.15
CA ASN A 106 -11.96 -2.42 10.27
C ASN A 106 -13.12 -1.47 9.88
N GLN A 107 -13.28 -1.21 8.57
CA GLN A 107 -14.22 -0.22 8.04
C GLN A 107 -15.58 -0.80 7.60
N SER A 108 -15.76 -2.13 7.59
CA SER A 108 -16.99 -2.78 7.09
C SER A 108 -17.54 -3.84 8.04
N THR A 109 -18.87 -3.86 8.24
CA THR A 109 -19.57 -4.93 8.98
C THR A 109 -19.71 -6.22 8.18
N ARG A 110 -19.45 -6.18 6.85
CA ARG A 110 -19.48 -7.34 5.96
C ARG A 110 -18.07 -7.84 5.70
N ASN A 111 -17.92 -9.17 5.65
CA ASN A 111 -16.66 -9.83 5.34
C ASN A 111 -16.17 -9.39 3.94
N PRO A 112 -14.96 -8.80 3.83
CA PRO A 112 -14.40 -8.29 2.56
C PRO A 112 -14.35 -9.35 1.46
N LEU A 113 -14.22 -10.62 1.83
CA LEU A 113 -14.20 -11.74 0.89
C LEU A 113 -15.54 -11.92 0.17
N ASP A 114 -16.66 -11.62 0.82
CA ASP A 114 -17.98 -11.73 0.17
C ASP A 114 -18.13 -10.70 -0.95
N LEU A 115 -17.57 -9.50 -0.74
CA LEU A 115 -17.52 -8.46 -1.76
C LEU A 115 -16.61 -8.87 -2.94
N TRP A 116 -15.47 -9.50 -2.66
CA TRP A 116 -14.61 -10.06 -3.72
C TRP A 116 -15.25 -11.24 -4.45
N ILE A 117 -15.98 -12.11 -3.76
CA ILE A 117 -16.77 -13.17 -4.39
C ILE A 117 -17.80 -12.55 -5.35
N PHE A 118 -18.53 -11.54 -4.90
CA PHE A 118 -19.50 -10.82 -5.73
C PHE A 118 -18.86 -10.19 -6.98
N ARG A 119 -17.78 -9.43 -6.81
CA ARG A 119 -17.05 -8.79 -7.92
C ARG A 119 -16.53 -9.82 -8.92
N THR A 120 -15.88 -10.87 -8.44
CA THR A 120 -15.33 -11.91 -9.32
C THR A 120 -16.44 -12.73 -10.01
N LYS A 121 -17.63 -12.89 -9.40
CA LYS A 121 -18.80 -13.45 -10.11
C LYS A 121 -19.23 -12.56 -11.28
N ILE A 122 -19.30 -11.25 -11.09
CA ILE A 122 -19.64 -10.29 -12.17
C ILE A 122 -18.60 -10.38 -13.31
N PHE A 123 -17.31 -10.40 -12.96
CA PHE A 123 -16.24 -10.48 -13.96
C PHE A 123 -16.36 -11.75 -14.82
N ARG A 124 -16.67 -12.89 -14.17
CA ARG A 124 -16.89 -14.17 -14.87
C ARG A 124 -18.19 -14.20 -15.66
N PHE A 125 -19.26 -13.56 -15.18
CA PHE A 125 -20.52 -13.44 -15.91
C PHE A 125 -20.31 -12.75 -17.27
N PHE A 126 -19.51 -11.68 -17.29
CA PHE A 126 -19.10 -11.02 -18.53
C PHE A 126 -17.93 -11.70 -19.27
N ARG A 127 -17.56 -12.93 -18.87
CA ARG A 127 -16.48 -13.75 -19.46
C ARG A 127 -15.13 -13.04 -19.53
N LYS A 128 -14.80 -12.22 -18.54
CA LYS A 128 -13.56 -11.44 -18.53
C LYS A 128 -12.36 -12.25 -18.05
N LYS A 129 -11.20 -11.97 -18.66
CA LYS A 129 -9.92 -12.55 -18.25
C LYS A 129 -9.44 -11.86 -16.96
N ILE A 130 -9.54 -12.56 -15.84
CA ILE A 130 -9.14 -12.04 -14.52
C ILE A 130 -7.65 -12.29 -14.31
N TYR A 131 -6.87 -11.23 -14.14
CA TYR A 131 -5.48 -11.26 -13.74
C TYR A 131 -5.38 -10.83 -12.27
N PHE A 132 -5.04 -11.76 -11.40
CA PHE A 132 -4.64 -11.45 -10.04
C PHE A 132 -3.17 -11.01 -10.01
N PHE A 133 -2.93 -9.72 -9.82
CA PHE A 133 -1.63 -9.08 -10.02
C PHE A 133 -0.94 -8.78 -8.69
N ARG A 134 0.06 -9.61 -8.35
CA ARG A 134 0.99 -9.42 -7.23
C ARG A 134 0.30 -9.08 -5.90
N LEU A 135 -0.69 -9.90 -5.56
CA LEU A 135 -1.51 -9.68 -4.37
C LEU A 135 -0.77 -10.03 -3.07
N GLY A 136 -1.05 -9.24 -2.03
CA GLY A 136 -0.89 -9.65 -0.64
C GLY A 136 -2.20 -10.25 -0.10
N ILE A 137 -2.10 -11.37 0.59
CA ILE A 137 -3.23 -12.13 1.15
C ILE A 137 -2.94 -12.37 2.65
N ASP A 138 -3.85 -11.94 3.52
CA ASP A 138 -3.78 -12.18 4.98
C ASP A 138 -5.07 -12.85 5.47
N ILE A 139 -5.10 -14.18 5.40
CA ILE A 139 -6.21 -15.03 5.87
C ILE A 139 -5.70 -15.87 7.04
N ARG A 140 -6.30 -15.64 8.21
CA ARG A 140 -6.01 -16.28 9.50
C ARG A 140 -7.11 -17.23 9.92
N GLU A 141 -8.37 -16.91 9.61
CA GLU A 141 -9.52 -17.73 9.94
C GLU A 141 -9.73 -18.85 8.90
N GLU A 142 -9.58 -20.11 9.31
CA GLU A 142 -9.71 -21.26 8.39
C GLU A 142 -11.05 -21.31 7.65
N LYS A 143 -12.15 -20.90 8.30
CA LYS A 143 -13.48 -20.82 7.68
C LYS A 143 -13.51 -19.95 6.42
N ASN A 144 -12.61 -18.97 6.32
CA ASN A 144 -12.52 -18.05 5.18
C ASN A 144 -11.73 -18.64 4.00
N LEU A 145 -11.00 -19.75 4.17
CA LEU A 145 -10.32 -20.45 3.07
C LEU A 145 -11.30 -20.93 2.00
N LYS A 146 -12.51 -21.36 2.40
CA LYS A 146 -13.58 -21.74 1.46
C LYS A 146 -14.04 -20.56 0.59
N LYS A 147 -14.08 -19.35 1.16
CA LYS A 147 -14.41 -18.12 0.43
C LYS A 147 -13.28 -17.73 -0.51
N LEU A 148 -12.04 -17.83 -0.03
CA LEU A 148 -10.83 -17.59 -0.82
C LEU A 148 -10.79 -18.46 -2.08
N LYS A 149 -11.07 -19.77 -1.95
CA LYS A 149 -11.15 -20.70 -3.09
C LYS A 149 -12.16 -20.28 -4.16
N LYS A 150 -13.27 -19.65 -3.77
CA LYS A 150 -14.27 -19.12 -4.71
C LYS A 150 -13.76 -17.89 -5.46
N ILE A 151 -13.01 -17.01 -4.78
CA ILE A 151 -12.40 -15.82 -5.38
C ILE A 151 -11.41 -16.21 -6.48
N PHE A 152 -10.59 -17.23 -6.26
CA PHE A 152 -9.55 -17.67 -7.21
C PHE A 152 -9.99 -18.75 -8.21
N LYS A 153 -11.31 -18.93 -8.43
CA LYS A 153 -11.81 -19.87 -9.45
C LYS A 153 -11.64 -19.28 -10.86
N LYS A 154 -11.14 -20.05 -11.84
CA LYS A 154 -11.05 -19.66 -13.28
C LYS A 154 -10.43 -18.26 -13.48
N TYR A 155 -9.11 -18.18 -13.46
CA TYR A 155 -8.34 -16.96 -13.72
C TYR A 155 -7.51 -17.09 -15.00
N TYR A 156 -7.10 -15.96 -15.55
CA TYR A 156 -6.15 -15.88 -16.67
C TYR A 156 -4.71 -16.01 -16.17
N LYS A 157 -4.34 -15.23 -15.15
CA LYS A 157 -2.99 -15.22 -14.57
C LYS A 157 -3.08 -14.87 -13.09
N LEU A 158 -2.15 -15.39 -12.30
CA LEU A 158 -2.11 -15.21 -10.85
C LEU A 158 -0.66 -15.07 -10.37
N ALA A 159 -0.37 -13.94 -9.74
CA ALA A 159 0.87 -13.69 -9.03
C ALA A 159 0.58 -13.13 -7.63
N VAL A 160 1.43 -13.48 -6.67
CA VAL A 160 1.43 -12.96 -5.30
C VAL A 160 2.76 -12.28 -5.01
N ARG A 161 2.78 -11.35 -4.06
CA ARG A 161 3.99 -10.56 -3.78
C ARG A 161 4.96 -11.16 -2.76
N ASP A 162 4.47 -12.09 -1.95
CA ASP A 162 5.21 -12.67 -0.84
C ASP A 162 4.92 -14.17 -0.68
N LYS A 163 5.82 -14.86 0.02
CA LYS A 163 5.75 -16.31 0.22
C LYS A 163 4.58 -16.72 1.13
N ASN A 164 4.20 -15.88 2.10
CA ASN A 164 3.06 -16.17 2.97
C ASN A 164 1.75 -16.24 2.16
N SER A 165 1.52 -15.26 1.28
CA SER A 165 0.39 -15.25 0.35
C SER A 165 0.37 -16.48 -0.55
N GLN A 166 1.53 -16.94 -1.02
CA GLN A 166 1.64 -18.19 -1.80
C GLN A 166 1.22 -19.40 -0.96
N ASN A 167 1.76 -19.53 0.24
CA ASN A 167 1.47 -20.65 1.14
C ASN A 167 -0.03 -20.73 1.49
N ILE A 168 -0.69 -19.59 1.70
CA ILE A 168 -2.14 -19.53 1.94
C ILE A 168 -2.92 -20.05 0.73
N LEU A 169 -2.51 -19.70 -0.51
CA LEU A 169 -3.16 -20.18 -1.72
C LEU A 169 -2.88 -21.68 -1.97
N GLU A 170 -1.69 -22.17 -1.64
CA GLU A 170 -1.36 -23.60 -1.74
C GLU A 170 -2.25 -24.45 -0.84
N LYS A 171 -2.56 -23.98 0.39
CA LYS A 171 -3.52 -24.65 1.30
C LYS A 171 -4.90 -24.90 0.69
N ILE A 172 -5.32 -24.09 -0.29
CA ILE A 172 -6.61 -24.25 -0.98
C ILE A 172 -6.48 -24.88 -2.38
N GLY A 173 -5.28 -25.38 -2.72
CA GLY A 173 -4.97 -26.02 -4.00
C GLY A 173 -4.78 -25.04 -5.17
N VAL A 174 -4.45 -23.78 -4.89
CA VAL A 174 -4.24 -22.74 -5.91
C VAL A 174 -2.75 -22.44 -6.04
N LYS A 175 -2.15 -22.85 -7.16
CA LYS A 175 -0.76 -22.52 -7.49
C LYS A 175 -0.63 -21.04 -7.87
N ALA A 176 0.32 -20.34 -7.26
CA ALA A 176 0.61 -18.94 -7.55
C ALA A 176 2.12 -18.73 -7.74
N LYS A 177 2.48 -17.81 -8.65
CA LYS A 177 3.87 -17.37 -8.82
C LYS A 177 4.18 -16.22 -7.85
N VAL A 178 5.29 -16.30 -7.14
CA VAL A 178 5.80 -15.16 -6.35
C VAL A 178 6.49 -14.18 -7.29
N SER A 179 6.20 -12.89 -7.15
CA SER A 179 6.80 -11.81 -7.93
C SER A 179 6.92 -10.57 -7.06
N ILE A 180 8.06 -9.87 -7.12
CA ILE A 180 8.33 -8.73 -6.24
C ILE A 180 7.27 -7.62 -6.36
N ASP A 181 7.08 -6.87 -5.27
CA ASP A 181 6.15 -5.75 -5.21
C ASP A 181 6.38 -4.74 -6.36
N PRO A 182 5.33 -4.21 -7.02
CA PRO A 182 5.48 -3.25 -8.11
C PRO A 182 6.34 -2.03 -7.79
N VAL A 183 6.40 -1.58 -6.54
CA VAL A 183 7.18 -0.38 -6.17
C VAL A 183 8.68 -0.56 -6.38
N PHE A 184 9.19 -1.80 -6.42
CA PHE A 184 10.58 -2.07 -6.80
C PHE A 184 10.95 -1.62 -8.22
N TYR A 185 9.96 -1.31 -9.08
CA TYR A 185 10.18 -0.84 -10.45
C TYR A 185 10.03 0.69 -10.61
N ASP A 186 9.87 1.42 -9.50
CA ASP A 186 9.61 2.87 -9.54
C ASP A 186 10.73 3.65 -10.22
N ASP A 187 11.98 3.21 -10.01
CA ASP A 187 13.17 3.75 -10.63
C ASP A 187 13.77 2.80 -11.69
N GLY A 188 12.87 2.15 -12.45
CA GLY A 188 13.24 1.20 -13.51
C GLY A 188 13.58 -0.19 -12.98
N VAL A 189 14.10 -1.05 -13.88
CA VAL A 189 14.59 -2.37 -13.48
C VAL A 189 15.98 -2.19 -12.89
N ARG A 190 16.12 -2.44 -11.59
CA ARG A 190 17.39 -2.31 -10.87
C ARG A 190 17.86 -3.65 -10.31
N TYR A 191 19.17 -3.84 -10.34
CA TYR A 191 19.86 -4.93 -9.65
C TYR A 191 20.73 -4.29 -8.58
N PHE A 192 20.37 -4.50 -7.31
CA PHE A 192 21.10 -3.90 -6.20
C PHE A 192 22.37 -4.69 -5.93
N LYS A 193 23.51 -3.99 -5.88
CA LYS A 193 24.82 -4.59 -5.55
C LYS A 193 24.96 -4.93 -4.06
N LYS A 194 24.20 -4.24 -3.20
CA LYS A 194 24.14 -4.46 -1.76
C LYS A 194 22.71 -4.34 -1.23
N ASP A 195 22.47 -4.92 -0.06
CA ASP A 195 21.29 -4.61 0.74
C ASP A 195 21.51 -3.24 1.40
N PHE A 196 20.51 -2.35 1.32
CA PHE A 196 20.55 -1.05 1.99
C PHE A 196 19.90 -1.12 3.39
N CYS A 197 19.31 -2.27 3.74
CA CYS A 197 18.90 -2.56 5.11
C CYS A 197 20.13 -2.80 5.98
N VAL A 198 20.50 -1.84 6.82
CA VAL A 198 21.69 -1.94 7.68
C VAL A 198 21.41 -2.75 8.95
N LYS A 199 20.16 -2.77 9.41
CA LYS A 199 19.72 -3.48 10.61
C LYS A 199 18.23 -3.77 10.55
N LYS A 200 17.81 -4.91 11.10
CA LYS A 200 16.40 -5.30 11.25
C LYS A 200 16.09 -5.48 12.72
N VAL A 201 15.12 -4.72 13.23
CA VAL A 201 14.71 -4.80 14.63
C VAL A 201 13.21 -4.98 14.71
N LYS A 202 12.75 -5.84 15.62
CA LYS A 202 11.30 -5.95 15.86
C LYS A 202 10.80 -4.62 16.41
N SER A 203 9.67 -4.14 15.89
CA SER A 203 9.15 -2.82 16.22
C SER A 203 8.90 -2.60 17.72
N PHE A 204 8.52 -3.65 18.46
CA PHE A 204 8.33 -3.58 19.92
C PHE A 204 9.66 -3.48 20.68
N ASP A 205 10.74 -4.04 20.15
CA ASP A 205 12.06 -4.06 20.78
C ASP A 205 12.92 -2.85 20.40
N PHE A 206 12.58 -2.18 19.28
CA PHE A 206 13.34 -1.08 18.71
C PHE A 206 13.47 0.10 19.67
N SER A 207 14.68 0.60 19.93
CA SER A 207 14.92 1.76 20.79
C SER A 207 16.03 2.66 20.24
N TYR A 208 16.31 3.81 20.88
CA TYR A 208 17.43 4.67 20.47
C TYR A 208 18.78 3.95 20.57
N LYS A 209 18.92 2.92 21.42
CA LYS A 209 20.16 2.15 21.57
C LYS A 209 20.54 1.41 20.29
N ASP A 210 19.54 1.00 19.50
CA ASP A 210 19.76 0.37 18.21
C ASP A 210 20.41 1.32 17.20
N LEU A 211 20.41 2.62 17.48
CA LEU A 211 20.95 3.68 16.65
C LEU A 211 22.37 4.12 17.07
N GLU A 212 22.90 3.64 18.20
CA GLU A 212 24.18 4.11 18.77
C GLU A 212 25.40 3.83 17.90
N GLU A 213 25.34 2.79 17.08
CA GLU A 213 26.42 2.37 16.18
C GLU A 213 26.55 3.21 14.91
N PHE A 214 25.58 4.07 14.61
CA PHE A 214 25.56 4.90 13.40
C PHE A 214 26.01 6.34 13.68
N ASP A 215 26.74 6.92 12.73
CA ASP A 215 27.07 8.34 12.74
C ASP A 215 25.99 9.15 12.02
N PHE A 216 25.41 10.11 12.74
CA PHE A 216 24.38 11.00 12.23
C PHE A 216 24.80 12.46 12.15
N TYR A 217 26.07 12.78 12.39
CA TYR A 217 26.54 14.16 12.34
C TYR A 217 26.30 14.77 10.95
N GLN A 218 25.53 15.87 10.91
CA GLN A 218 25.12 16.58 9.69
C GLN A 218 24.30 15.75 8.69
N LYS A 219 23.75 14.60 9.11
CA LYS A 219 22.87 13.76 8.27
C LYS A 219 21.42 14.21 8.36
N ILE A 220 20.67 14.02 7.27
CA ILE A 220 19.22 14.14 7.25
C ILE A 220 18.60 12.76 7.44
N VAL A 221 17.93 12.56 8.57
CA VAL A 221 17.33 11.27 8.95
C VAL A 221 15.83 11.32 8.75
N GLY A 222 15.34 10.48 7.84
CA GLY A 222 13.92 10.22 7.63
C GLY A 222 13.34 9.28 8.69
N VAL A 223 12.23 9.64 9.31
CA VAL A 223 11.56 8.81 10.33
C VAL A 223 10.15 8.45 9.87
N SER A 224 9.95 7.18 9.51
CA SER A 224 8.68 6.63 9.04
C SER A 224 8.12 5.60 10.04
N LEU A 225 7.49 6.12 11.11
CA LEU A 225 6.86 5.33 12.16
C LEU A 225 5.32 5.43 12.10
N ARG A 226 4.64 4.49 12.77
CA ARG A 226 3.18 4.30 12.80
C ARG A 226 2.75 3.90 14.21
N SER A 227 1.68 4.51 14.70
CA SER A 227 1.11 4.20 16.01
C SER A 227 0.63 2.75 16.13
N GLY A 228 0.76 2.17 17.32
CA GLY A 228 0.23 0.85 17.71
C GLY A 228 1.13 -0.32 17.35
N TYR A 229 2.40 -0.06 17.03
CA TYR A 229 3.40 -1.07 16.64
C TYR A 229 4.72 -0.93 17.41
N LEU A 230 4.89 0.12 18.21
CA LEU A 230 6.11 0.37 18.97
C LEU A 230 6.01 -0.18 20.39
N GLU A 231 4.80 -0.35 20.92
CA GLU A 231 4.56 -0.95 22.23
C GLU A 231 3.43 -2.00 22.19
N PRO A 232 3.53 -3.09 22.98
CA PRO A 232 2.43 -4.02 23.16
C PRO A 232 1.18 -3.30 23.68
N LYS A 233 -0.01 -3.78 23.25
CA LYS A 233 -1.27 -3.15 23.63
C LYS A 233 -1.49 -3.18 25.14
N SER A 234 -1.63 -2.01 25.73
CA SER A 234 -1.99 -1.79 27.13
C SER A 234 -2.66 -0.41 27.29
N ASN A 235 -3.24 -0.14 28.46
CA ASN A 235 -3.91 1.15 28.73
C ASN A 235 -2.94 2.36 28.66
N ILE A 236 -1.64 2.13 28.82
CA ILE A 236 -0.60 3.17 28.78
C ILE A 236 0.24 3.12 27.49
N SER A 237 -0.04 2.17 26.59
CA SER A 237 0.76 1.93 25.38
C SER A 237 0.96 3.18 24.53
N GLU A 238 -0.09 3.97 24.27
CA GLU A 238 0.03 5.20 23.47
C GLU A 238 1.04 6.19 24.06
N ARG A 239 1.01 6.39 25.39
CA ARG A 239 1.95 7.28 26.08
C ARG A 239 3.39 6.76 26.03
N LEU A 240 3.57 5.44 26.16
CA LEU A 240 4.88 4.80 26.06
C LEU A 240 5.44 4.90 24.64
N GLU A 241 4.61 4.66 23.61
CA GLU A 241 5.01 4.83 22.20
C GLU A 241 5.44 6.28 21.93
N GLU A 242 4.66 7.26 22.41
CA GLU A 242 5.03 8.67 22.25
C GLU A 242 6.35 9.00 22.96
N GLY A 243 6.58 8.48 24.16
CA GLY A 243 7.85 8.65 24.88
C GLY A 243 9.03 8.10 24.09
N LYS A 244 8.89 6.88 23.56
CA LYS A 244 9.91 6.19 22.76
C LYS A 244 10.27 6.95 21.49
N VAL A 245 9.28 7.49 20.78
CA VAL A 245 9.52 8.33 19.60
C VAL A 245 10.26 9.62 19.97
N ARG A 246 9.89 10.26 21.10
CA ARG A 246 10.59 11.46 21.59
C ARG A 246 12.05 11.18 21.93
N GLU A 247 12.33 10.04 22.56
CA GLU A 247 13.70 9.61 22.88
C GLU A 247 14.54 9.41 21.62
N ILE A 248 14.00 8.73 20.62
CA ILE A 248 14.66 8.53 19.32
C ILE A 248 14.98 9.88 18.66
N ILE A 249 14.00 10.79 18.57
CA ILE A 249 14.21 12.10 17.94
C ILE A 249 15.27 12.91 18.71
N THR A 250 15.17 12.94 20.04
CA THR A 250 16.13 13.65 20.90
C THR A 250 17.54 13.09 20.72
N PHE A 251 17.69 11.77 20.65
CA PHE A 251 18.96 11.11 20.39
C PHE A 251 19.56 11.54 19.04
N LEU A 252 18.77 11.50 17.96
CA LEU A 252 19.22 11.90 16.62
C LEU A 252 19.68 13.37 16.59
N GLN A 253 18.92 14.27 17.21
CA GLN A 253 19.29 15.69 17.27
C GLN A 253 20.55 15.94 18.08
N LYS A 254 20.73 15.24 19.23
CA LYS A 254 21.97 15.29 20.01
C LYS A 254 23.18 14.77 19.25
N LYS A 255 22.98 13.86 18.30
CA LYS A 255 24.01 13.38 17.37
C LYS A 255 24.24 14.31 16.18
N GLY A 256 23.58 15.48 16.13
CA GLY A 256 23.77 16.48 15.08
C GLY A 256 22.97 16.21 13.80
N ALA A 257 21.96 15.34 13.86
CA ALA A 257 21.12 15.01 12.72
C ALA A 257 19.99 16.04 12.53
N LYS A 258 19.66 16.34 11.27
CA LYS A 258 18.37 16.95 10.92
C LYS A 258 17.32 15.86 10.81
N VAL A 259 16.25 15.95 11.59
CA VAL A 259 15.17 14.95 11.59
C VAL A 259 14.01 15.39 10.70
N VAL A 260 13.57 14.50 9.82
CA VAL A 260 12.40 14.70 8.94
C VAL A 260 11.41 13.54 9.12
N LEU A 261 10.19 13.85 9.55
CA LEU A 261 9.12 12.88 9.75
C LEU A 261 8.41 12.58 8.43
N LEU A 262 8.24 11.29 8.12
CA LEU A 262 7.79 10.77 6.82
C LEU A 262 6.50 9.95 6.95
N PRO A 263 5.34 10.61 7.10
CA PRO A 263 4.05 9.94 7.17
C PRO A 263 3.67 9.29 5.83
N HIS A 264 3.60 7.96 5.78
CA HIS A 264 3.24 7.24 4.55
C HIS A 264 1.74 7.12 4.32
N SER A 265 0.93 7.62 5.25
CA SER A 265 -0.53 7.62 5.17
C SER A 265 -1.12 8.86 5.80
N PHE A 266 -2.06 9.47 5.10
CA PHE A 266 -2.82 10.65 5.51
C PHE A 266 -4.31 10.31 5.69
N HIS A 267 -4.64 9.04 5.92
CA HIS A 267 -5.99 8.49 5.91
C HIS A 267 -7.05 9.40 6.56
N LYS A 268 -8.06 9.82 5.79
CA LYS A 268 -9.06 10.82 6.21
C LYS A 268 -10.04 10.32 7.27
N THR A 269 -10.33 9.01 7.30
CA THR A 269 -11.41 8.43 8.12
C THR A 269 -10.95 7.46 9.20
N ASP A 270 -9.68 7.06 9.21
CA ASP A 270 -9.12 6.09 10.16
C ASP A 270 -7.86 6.70 10.76
N ILE A 271 -8.04 7.34 11.91
CA ILE A 271 -6.98 8.06 12.62
C ILE A 271 -5.82 7.12 12.98
N LYS A 272 -6.11 5.84 13.28
CA LYS A 272 -5.07 4.84 13.61
C LYS A 272 -4.26 4.40 12.38
N ALA A 273 -4.79 4.64 11.18
CA ALA A 273 -4.08 4.42 9.93
C ALA A 273 -3.45 5.71 9.40
N ASN A 274 -3.62 6.85 10.06
CA ASN A 274 -3.09 8.14 9.64
C ASN A 274 -1.75 8.40 10.32
N ASP A 275 -0.66 8.18 9.58
CA ASP A 275 0.69 8.35 10.10
C ASP A 275 0.99 9.84 10.36
N PHE A 276 0.39 10.76 9.59
CA PHE A 276 0.58 12.20 9.78
C PHE A 276 0.02 12.68 11.12
N GLU A 277 -1.18 12.25 11.49
CA GLU A 277 -1.80 12.58 12.77
C GLU A 277 -0.98 12.11 13.97
N PHE A 278 -0.33 10.94 13.84
CA PHE A 278 0.60 10.44 14.85
C PHE A 278 1.89 11.24 14.88
N LEU A 279 2.56 11.40 13.74
CA LEU A 279 3.90 11.99 13.67
C LEU A 279 3.90 13.51 13.94
N LYS A 280 2.84 14.24 13.59
CA LYS A 280 2.76 15.69 13.81
C LYS A 280 2.88 16.08 15.29
N LYS A 281 2.57 15.17 16.22
CA LYS A 281 2.72 15.36 17.68
C LYS A 281 4.18 15.60 18.11
N PHE A 282 5.15 15.26 17.26
CA PHE A 282 6.58 15.35 17.52
C PHE A 282 7.26 16.49 16.75
N VAL A 283 6.50 17.33 16.05
CA VAL A 283 7.02 18.51 15.35
C VAL A 283 7.31 19.61 16.38
N LYS A 284 8.56 19.65 16.86
CA LYS A 284 9.12 20.70 17.73
C LYS A 284 10.62 20.82 17.46
N ASP A 285 11.22 21.94 17.86
CA ASP A 285 12.67 22.12 17.98
C ASP A 285 13.49 21.67 16.75
N GLY A 286 13.15 22.15 15.55
CA GLY A 286 13.91 21.88 14.33
C GLY A 286 13.59 20.54 13.64
N VAL A 287 12.57 19.81 14.10
CA VAL A 287 12.01 18.64 13.41
C VAL A 287 11.07 19.07 12.28
N GLU A 288 11.33 18.59 11.06
CA GLU A 288 10.46 18.83 9.90
C GLU A 288 9.47 17.68 9.70
N ILE A 289 8.29 17.92 9.11
CA ILE A 289 7.36 16.87 8.70
C ILE A 289 6.88 17.13 7.27
N LYS A 290 6.75 16.07 6.47
CA LYS A 290 6.15 16.15 5.13
C LYS A 290 4.62 16.12 5.21
N GLN A 291 4.00 17.00 4.45
CA GLN A 291 2.57 17.37 4.61
C GLN A 291 1.63 16.60 3.67
N ASN A 292 2.17 15.92 2.66
CA ASN A 292 1.37 15.15 1.70
C ASN A 292 2.19 14.00 1.08
N LEU A 293 1.50 13.13 0.34
CA LEU A 293 2.09 11.97 -0.32
C LEU A 293 3.22 12.34 -1.29
N GLN A 294 3.06 13.44 -2.03
CA GLN A 294 4.04 13.88 -3.04
C GLN A 294 5.34 14.32 -2.39
N GLU A 295 5.28 15.10 -1.31
CA GLU A 295 6.46 15.49 -0.54
C GLU A 295 7.21 14.31 0.07
N VAL A 296 6.48 13.32 0.60
CA VAL A 296 7.08 12.09 1.13
C VAL A 296 7.74 11.31 0.00
N TYR A 297 7.09 11.16 -1.15
CA TYR A 297 7.68 10.49 -2.31
C TYR A 297 8.94 11.19 -2.82
N ASP A 298 8.88 12.52 -2.97
CA ASP A 298 9.96 13.33 -3.51
C ASP A 298 11.20 13.34 -2.62
N ILE A 299 11.06 13.13 -1.31
CA ILE A 299 12.23 13.05 -0.42
C ILE A 299 13.08 11.81 -0.72
N TYR A 300 12.43 10.66 -0.97
CA TYR A 300 13.10 9.42 -1.34
C TYR A 300 13.64 9.51 -2.76
N LYS A 301 12.78 9.89 -3.71
CA LYS A 301 13.12 9.94 -5.14
C LYS A 301 14.31 10.86 -5.43
N ASN A 302 14.35 12.02 -4.78
CA ASN A 302 15.42 12.99 -4.97
C ASN A 302 16.59 12.76 -4.00
N LYS A 303 16.60 11.64 -3.26
CA LYS A 303 17.65 11.27 -2.29
C LYS A 303 17.98 12.39 -1.31
N LYS A 304 16.94 13.04 -0.76
CA LYS A 304 17.05 14.17 0.19
C LYS A 304 17.17 13.74 1.65
N ILE A 305 17.30 12.46 1.91
CA ILE A 305 17.64 11.88 3.22
C ILE A 305 18.85 10.98 3.04
N ASP A 306 19.69 10.93 4.06
CA ASP A 306 20.88 10.08 4.10
C ASP A 306 20.58 8.72 4.74
N PHE A 307 19.63 8.70 5.68
CA PHE A 307 19.26 7.49 6.44
C PHE A 307 17.76 7.46 6.70
N CYS A 308 17.15 6.27 6.70
CA CYS A 308 15.74 6.10 7.04
C CYS A 308 15.53 5.13 8.21
N ILE A 309 14.81 5.57 9.23
CA ILE A 309 14.21 4.68 10.24
C ILE A 309 12.83 4.29 9.72
N ALA A 310 12.66 3.04 9.31
CA ALA A 310 11.59 2.59 8.42
C ALA A 310 10.75 1.47 9.02
N MET A 311 9.55 1.77 9.51
CA MET A 311 8.60 0.73 9.97
C MET A 311 7.51 0.41 8.93
N ARG A 312 7.34 1.26 7.91
CA ARG A 312 6.35 1.06 6.85
C ARG A 312 6.99 0.24 5.73
N LEU A 313 6.27 -0.77 5.21
CA LEU A 313 6.80 -1.59 4.12
C LEU A 313 7.29 -0.75 2.94
N HIS A 314 6.52 0.26 2.54
CA HIS A 314 6.89 1.11 1.41
C HIS A 314 7.98 2.13 1.75
N SER A 315 8.21 2.49 3.01
CA SER A 315 9.40 3.27 3.38
C SER A 315 10.67 2.44 3.21
N MET A 316 10.63 1.15 3.57
CA MET A 316 11.74 0.21 3.34
C MET A 316 11.98 -0.02 1.84
N ILE A 317 10.93 -0.29 1.07
CA ILE A 317 11.06 -0.50 -0.39
C ILE A 317 11.61 0.74 -1.08
N LEU A 318 11.10 1.95 -0.75
CA LEU A 318 11.60 3.19 -1.34
C LEU A 318 13.06 3.45 -0.97
N SER A 319 13.44 3.18 0.29
CA SER A 319 14.84 3.30 0.71
C SER A 319 15.74 2.36 -0.09
N GLN A 320 15.32 1.10 -0.28
CA GLN A 320 16.05 0.15 -1.13
C GLN A 320 16.12 0.61 -2.59
N VAL A 321 15.00 1.04 -3.19
CA VAL A 321 14.91 1.48 -4.59
C VAL A 321 15.82 2.67 -4.88
N TYR A 322 15.85 3.63 -3.96
CA TYR A 322 16.63 4.85 -4.11
C TYR A 322 17.99 4.80 -3.42
N GLU A 323 18.42 3.61 -2.98
CA GLU A 323 19.77 3.35 -2.45
C GLU A 323 20.09 4.21 -1.20
N ILE A 324 19.10 4.32 -0.31
CA ILE A 324 19.19 5.03 0.98
C ILE A 324 19.31 3.97 2.06
N GLU A 325 20.32 4.09 2.92
CA GLU A 325 20.50 3.18 4.04
C GLU A 325 19.35 3.29 5.04
N TYR A 326 18.88 2.15 5.55
CA TYR A 326 17.74 2.15 6.45
C TYR A 326 17.79 1.07 7.52
N LEU A 327 17.23 1.39 8.67
CA LEU A 327 16.88 0.45 9.72
C LEU A 327 15.41 0.04 9.54
N GLY A 328 15.16 -1.26 9.40
CA GLY A 328 13.85 -1.84 9.11
C GLY A 328 13.19 -2.55 10.27
#